data_AF-A0A9W8N4E5-F1
#
_entry.id   AF-A0A9W8N4E5-F1
#
_cell.length_a   1.000
_cell.length_b   1.000
_cell.length_c   1.000
_cell.angle_alpha   90.00
_cell.angle_beta   90.00
_cell.angle_gamma   90.00
#
_symmetry.space_group_name_H-M   'P 1'
#
loop_
_entity.id
_entity.type
_entity.pdbx_description
1 polymer ?
#
loop_
_entity_poly.entity_id
_entity_poly.type
_entity_poly.pdbx_seq_one_letter_code
_entity_poly.pdbx_strand_id
1 'polypeptide(L)'
;MVLFNQALETRDYARFWDAARKYMREKYCEDDGVVDGVWYTLPSRARDFGVCGACYAGILEPLGLSRFWVRKMDVPPGKKVLCCFNINHPRFFKFLPLIGQMDFTLDPKPLDEYALVYASIPICPRDEDKPNLRWYGWRDCTICPECYQEFARQGPLANLMEYHDIQVAENSICDMYSPRMRNLYTECGRANPPDLQKLLQYSAQRAQVYTETVPQIRMMLFQARMQLQQQKMLNTMSSHYTMMGHMDQITYGTHHSYSAPGIGYGFANANLLQGAAYGQQAAGIMSNLVSGGSTMAVQQLEQRWRAVE
;
A
#
# COMPACT_ATOMS: atom_id res chain seq x y z
N MET A 1 -0.04 19.90 -9.98
CA MET A 1 -1.07 20.08 -11.02
C MET A 1 -2.20 21.02 -10.59
N VAL A 2 -2.75 20.90 -9.37
CA VAL A 2 -3.87 21.75 -8.89
C VAL A 2 -3.62 23.26 -9.09
N LEU A 3 -2.46 23.75 -8.63
CA LEU A 3 -2.05 25.14 -8.78
C LEU A 3 -2.17 25.68 -10.21
N PHE A 4 -1.59 24.96 -11.18
CA PHE A 4 -1.52 25.42 -12.56
C PHE A 4 -2.90 25.31 -13.25
N ASN A 5 -3.64 24.23 -13.01
CA ASN A 5 -4.99 24.06 -13.55
C ASN A 5 -5.94 25.16 -13.04
N GLN A 6 -5.89 25.48 -11.74
CA GLN A 6 -6.72 26.54 -11.17
C GLN A 6 -6.39 27.93 -11.73
N ALA A 7 -5.11 28.18 -12.05
CA ALA A 7 -4.67 29.40 -12.71
C ALA A 7 -5.15 29.49 -14.17
N LEU A 8 -5.19 28.36 -14.88
CA LEU A 8 -5.73 28.29 -16.24
C LEU A 8 -7.24 28.57 -16.24
N GLU A 9 -7.98 27.99 -15.31
CA GLU A 9 -9.43 28.14 -15.19
C GLU A 9 -9.84 29.57 -14.78
N THR A 10 -9.16 30.15 -13.80
CA THR A 10 -9.45 31.50 -13.30
C THR A 10 -8.78 32.61 -14.12
N ARG A 11 -7.79 32.26 -14.95
CA ARG A 11 -6.85 33.19 -15.61
C ARG A 11 -6.06 34.08 -14.64
N ASP A 12 -5.98 33.70 -13.37
CA ASP A 12 -5.24 34.42 -12.34
C ASP A 12 -3.88 33.74 -12.07
N TYR A 13 -2.88 34.14 -12.85
CA TYR A 13 -1.51 33.66 -12.69
C TYR A 13 -0.77 34.31 -11.51
N ALA A 14 -1.26 35.44 -10.98
CA ALA A 14 -0.65 36.04 -9.80
C ALA A 14 -0.85 35.14 -8.59
N ARG A 15 -2.08 34.65 -8.40
CA ARG A 15 -2.41 33.67 -7.35
C ARG A 15 -1.60 32.38 -7.48
N PHE A 16 -1.33 31.92 -8.70
CA PHE A 16 -0.43 30.80 -8.94
C PHE A 16 0.97 31.05 -8.40
N TRP A 17 1.60 32.16 -8.78
CA TRP A 17 2.96 32.48 -8.36
C TRP A 17 3.06 32.74 -6.85
N ASP A 18 2.03 33.31 -6.24
CA ASP A 18 1.94 33.48 -4.79
C ASP A 18 1.92 32.13 -4.06
N ALA A 19 1.04 31.24 -4.48
CA ALA A 19 0.91 29.92 -3.88
C ALA A 19 2.15 29.05 -4.15
N ALA A 20 2.75 29.13 -5.35
CA ALA A 20 4.01 28.46 -5.67
C ALA A 20 5.16 28.97 -4.77
N ARG A 21 5.28 30.28 -4.55
CA ARG A 21 6.29 30.85 -3.65
C ARG A 21 6.11 30.39 -2.21
N LYS A 22 4.86 30.30 -1.72
CA LYS A 22 4.56 29.74 -0.40
C LYS A 22 4.94 28.27 -0.32
N TYR A 23 4.48 27.47 -1.29
CA TYR A 23 4.79 26.05 -1.40
C TYR A 23 6.31 25.77 -1.34
N MET A 24 7.11 26.56 -2.07
CA MET A 24 8.57 26.41 -2.10
C MET A 24 9.27 26.75 -0.77
N ARG A 25 8.60 27.44 0.17
CA ARG A 25 9.12 27.72 1.52
C ARG A 25 8.75 26.64 2.53
N GLU A 26 7.79 25.80 2.19
CA GLU A 26 7.33 24.73 3.05
C GLU A 26 8.24 23.50 2.90
N LYS A 27 8.29 22.68 3.94
CA LYS A 27 8.92 21.36 3.84
C LYS A 27 8.13 20.49 2.87
N TYR A 28 8.85 19.76 2.00
CA TYR A 28 8.22 18.86 1.05
C TYR A 28 7.37 17.81 1.76
N CYS A 29 6.26 17.45 1.12
CA CYS A 29 5.42 16.35 1.58
C CYS A 29 6.10 15.03 1.17
N GLU A 30 6.88 14.45 2.08
CA GLU A 30 7.60 13.20 1.86
C GLU A 30 6.72 11.97 2.12
N ASP A 31 7.05 10.87 1.44
CA ASP A 31 6.29 9.61 1.44
C ASP A 31 6.20 8.95 2.81
N ASP A 32 7.21 9.14 3.65
CA ASP A 32 7.29 8.60 5.01
C ASP A 32 7.03 9.68 6.09
N GLY A 33 6.67 10.90 5.66
CA GLY A 33 6.20 11.99 6.52
C GLY A 33 7.16 13.17 6.66
N VAL A 34 6.69 14.24 7.30
CA VAL A 34 7.40 15.51 7.44
C VAL A 34 7.79 15.71 8.90
N VAL A 35 9.07 16.06 9.14
CA VAL A 35 9.60 16.40 10.47
C VAL A 35 9.60 17.92 10.64
N ASP A 36 9.14 18.42 11.80
CA ASP A 36 9.12 19.85 12.14
C ASP A 36 8.47 20.70 11.04
N GLY A 37 7.40 20.17 10.45
CA GLY A 37 6.60 20.85 9.45
C GLY A 37 5.60 21.82 10.06
N VAL A 38 5.10 22.70 9.22
CA VAL A 38 3.87 23.45 9.47
C VAL A 38 2.68 22.52 9.28
N TRP A 39 1.71 22.53 10.21
CA TRP A 39 0.55 21.63 10.16
C TRP A 39 -0.78 22.37 10.30
N TYR A 40 -1.78 21.88 9.56
CA TYR A 40 -3.14 22.35 9.56
C TYR A 40 -4.11 21.18 9.77
N THR A 41 -5.28 21.46 10.34
CA THR A 41 -6.36 20.49 10.58
C THR A 41 -7.71 21.19 10.43
N LEU A 42 -8.79 20.42 10.36
CA LEU A 42 -10.15 20.95 10.47
C LEU A 42 -10.49 21.36 11.92
N PRO A 43 -11.55 22.18 12.14
CA PRO A 43 -11.84 22.79 13.43
C PRO A 43 -12.10 21.80 14.56
N SER A 44 -12.58 20.58 14.25
CA SER A 44 -12.75 19.52 15.24
C SER A 44 -11.44 19.02 15.86
N ARG A 45 -10.30 19.29 15.20
CA ARG A 45 -8.95 18.90 15.63
C ARG A 45 -8.79 17.39 15.88
N ALA A 46 -9.33 16.57 14.98
CA ALA A 46 -9.07 15.12 14.98
C ALA A 46 -7.57 14.83 15.15
N ARG A 47 -7.22 14.05 16.17
CA ARG A 47 -5.85 13.89 16.69
C ARG A 47 -4.83 13.48 15.62
N ASP A 48 -5.18 12.44 14.87
CA ASP A 48 -4.30 11.83 13.87
C ASP A 48 -4.62 12.30 12.44
N PHE A 49 -5.38 13.39 12.31
CA PHE A 49 -5.63 14.07 11.04
C PHE A 49 -4.78 15.35 10.94
N GLY A 50 -4.12 15.53 9.80
CA GLY A 50 -3.31 16.71 9.57
C GLY A 50 -2.81 16.85 8.13
N VAL A 51 -2.79 18.09 7.65
CA VAL A 51 -2.25 18.46 6.34
C VAL A 51 -1.01 19.32 6.55
N CYS A 52 0.09 18.96 5.90
CA CYS A 52 1.33 19.71 5.97
C CYS A 52 1.22 21.05 5.23
N GLY A 53 2.10 21.99 5.55
CA GLY A 53 2.14 23.32 4.94
C GLY A 53 2.23 23.29 3.41
N ALA A 54 3.01 22.37 2.85
CA ALA A 54 3.12 22.20 1.40
C ALA A 54 1.77 21.82 0.76
N CYS A 55 1.06 20.83 1.30
CA CYS A 55 -0.28 20.47 0.80
C CYS A 55 -1.31 21.58 1.06
N TYR A 56 -1.20 22.30 2.18
CA TYR A 56 -2.05 23.44 2.46
C TYR A 56 -1.88 24.57 1.43
N ALA A 57 -0.64 24.99 1.18
CA ALA A 57 -0.31 26.05 0.20
C ALA A 57 -0.52 25.61 -1.25
N GLY A 58 -0.25 24.34 -1.57
CA GLY A 58 -0.31 23.82 -2.94
C GLY A 58 -1.67 23.27 -3.38
N ILE A 59 -2.59 23.01 -2.43
CA ILE A 59 -3.90 22.41 -2.73
C ILE A 59 -5.03 23.23 -2.10
N LEU A 60 -5.01 23.44 -0.77
CA LEU A 60 -6.13 24.06 -0.07
C LEU A 60 -6.28 25.56 -0.37
N GLU A 61 -5.19 26.34 -0.40
CA GLU A 61 -5.26 27.76 -0.75
C GLU A 61 -5.71 28.01 -2.21
N PRO A 62 -5.19 27.30 -3.23
CA PRO A 62 -5.64 27.44 -4.62
C PRO A 62 -7.13 27.11 -4.79
N LEU A 63 -7.60 26.02 -4.18
CA LEU A 63 -9.03 25.67 -4.18
C LEU A 63 -9.89 26.63 -3.33
N GLY A 64 -9.26 27.56 -2.60
CA GLY A 64 -9.97 28.47 -1.69
C GLY A 64 -10.52 27.79 -0.44
N LEU A 65 -10.18 26.52 -0.22
CA LEU A 65 -10.64 25.71 0.90
C LEU A 65 -9.93 26.05 2.21
N SER A 66 -8.79 26.76 2.16
CA SER A 66 -7.99 27.15 3.32
C SER A 66 -8.78 27.82 4.46
N ARG A 67 -9.86 28.56 4.14
CA ARG A 67 -10.75 29.22 5.12
C ARG A 67 -11.40 28.29 6.14
N PHE A 68 -11.52 27.00 5.83
CA PHE A 68 -12.13 26.01 6.72
C PHE A 68 -11.12 25.33 7.65
N TRP A 69 -9.84 25.66 7.53
CA TRP A 69 -8.75 24.97 8.21
C TRP A 69 -8.14 25.86 9.29
N VAL A 70 -7.68 25.23 10.35
CA VAL A 70 -7.00 25.87 11.49
C VAL A 70 -5.61 25.30 11.67
N ARG A 71 -4.74 26.06 12.36
CA ARG A 71 -3.39 25.60 12.68
C ARG A 71 -3.44 24.42 13.65
N LYS A 72 -2.72 23.35 13.33
CA LYS A 72 -2.50 22.20 14.21
C LYS A 72 -1.26 22.46 15.06
N MET A 73 -1.46 22.57 16.38
CA MET A 73 -0.43 23.01 17.34
C MET A 73 0.06 21.87 18.24
N ASP A 74 -0.60 20.72 18.19
CA ASP A 74 -0.35 19.53 19.02
C ASP A 74 0.67 18.57 18.40
N VAL A 75 1.44 19.01 17.39
CA VAL A 75 2.52 18.22 16.78
C VAL A 75 3.82 18.48 17.53
N PRO A 76 4.39 17.48 18.24
CA PRO A 76 5.64 17.67 18.98
C PRO A 76 6.82 17.94 18.04
N PRO A 77 7.80 18.78 18.45
CA PRO A 77 9.05 18.94 17.72
C PRO A 77 9.79 17.60 17.54
N GLY A 78 10.49 17.45 16.42
CA GLY A 78 11.21 16.24 16.02
C GLY A 78 10.31 15.07 15.60
N LYS A 79 8.98 15.15 15.78
CA LYS A 79 8.07 14.08 15.39
C LYS A 79 7.90 14.08 13.87
N LYS A 80 8.15 12.91 13.25
CA LYS A 80 7.79 12.65 11.85
C LYS A 80 6.30 12.32 11.77
N VAL A 81 5.56 13.07 10.97
CA VAL A 81 4.10 12.90 10.80
C VAL A 81 3.77 12.78 9.31
N LEU A 82 2.95 11.80 8.95
CA LEU A 82 2.51 11.61 7.56
C LEU A 82 1.31 12.51 7.26
N CYS A 83 1.38 13.26 6.16
CA CYS A 83 0.31 14.15 5.73
C CYS A 83 -0.90 13.35 5.21
N CYS A 84 -2.11 13.69 5.64
CA CYS A 84 -3.34 13.04 5.15
C CYS A 84 -3.62 13.30 3.67
N PHE A 85 -2.97 14.30 3.06
CA PHE A 85 -3.04 14.59 1.62
C PHE A 85 -1.84 14.00 0.85
N ASN A 86 -0.95 13.27 1.52
CA ASN A 86 0.09 12.51 0.82
C ASN A 86 -0.58 11.35 0.07
N ILE A 87 -0.23 11.13 -1.20
CA ILE A 87 -0.77 10.05 -2.03
C ILE A 87 -0.48 8.65 -1.46
N ASN A 88 0.62 8.52 -0.71
CA ASN A 88 1.04 7.30 -0.01
C ASN A 88 0.43 7.19 1.39
N HIS A 89 -0.36 8.18 1.84
CA HIS A 89 -1.12 8.04 3.09
C HIS A 89 -2.11 6.87 2.93
N PRO A 90 -2.18 5.92 3.87
CA PRO A 90 -3.02 4.72 3.71
C PRO A 90 -4.49 5.06 3.41
N ARG A 91 -5.00 6.15 4.01
CA ARG A 91 -6.38 6.63 3.83
C ARG A 91 -6.56 7.70 2.72
N PHE A 92 -5.54 7.98 1.92
CA PHE A 92 -5.59 9.07 0.91
C PHE A 92 -6.83 8.96 0.02
N PHE A 93 -7.10 7.77 -0.53
CA PHE A 93 -8.26 7.54 -1.40
C PHE A 93 -9.62 7.59 -0.70
N LYS A 94 -9.65 7.59 0.64
CA LYS A 94 -10.87 7.84 1.44
C LYS A 94 -11.06 9.34 1.69
N PHE A 95 -9.98 10.07 1.92
CA PHE A 95 -10.02 11.53 2.09
C PHE A 95 -10.27 12.27 0.79
N LEU A 96 -9.67 11.84 -0.33
CA LEU A 96 -9.77 12.49 -1.63
C LEU A 96 -11.21 12.79 -2.09
N PRO A 97 -12.17 11.84 -2.10
CA PRO A 97 -13.55 12.14 -2.48
C PRO A 97 -14.24 13.12 -1.53
N LEU A 98 -13.92 13.11 -0.23
CA LEU A 98 -14.46 14.05 0.76
C LEU A 98 -13.90 15.46 0.59
N ILE A 99 -12.63 15.58 0.19
CA ILE A 99 -12.02 16.85 -0.20
C ILE A 99 -12.68 17.38 -1.48
N GLY A 100 -12.91 16.51 -2.46
CA GLY A 100 -13.65 16.86 -3.68
C GLY A 100 -15.08 17.32 -3.36
N GLN A 101 -15.79 16.60 -2.50
CA GLN A 101 -17.12 17.02 -2.03
C GLN A 101 -17.07 18.40 -1.36
N MET A 102 -16.09 18.64 -0.49
CA MET A 102 -15.89 19.94 0.15
C MET A 102 -15.59 21.05 -0.86
N ASP A 103 -14.87 20.77 -1.94
CA ASP A 103 -14.63 21.71 -3.04
C ASP A 103 -15.91 22.11 -3.77
N PHE A 104 -16.77 21.12 -4.09
CA PHE A 104 -18.03 21.39 -4.79
C PHE A 104 -19.11 22.02 -3.91
N THR A 105 -19.19 21.60 -2.63
CA THR A 105 -20.28 22.00 -1.72
C THR A 105 -19.91 23.14 -0.79
N LEU A 106 -18.62 23.43 -0.65
CA LEU A 106 -18.07 24.35 0.34
C LEU A 106 -18.45 23.99 1.79
N ASP A 107 -18.71 22.70 2.05
CA ASP A 107 -19.01 22.18 3.38
C ASP A 107 -17.87 21.25 3.87
N PRO A 108 -17.14 21.62 4.95
CA PRO A 108 -16.09 20.77 5.51
C PRO A 108 -16.63 19.60 6.35
N LYS A 109 -17.91 19.63 6.77
CA LYS A 109 -18.44 18.69 7.78
C LYS A 109 -18.24 17.22 7.43
N PRO A 110 -18.51 16.75 6.18
CA PRO A 110 -18.33 15.33 5.87
C PRO A 110 -16.88 14.86 6.05
N LEU A 111 -15.90 15.69 5.67
CA LEU A 111 -14.48 15.40 5.87
C LEU A 111 -14.11 15.45 7.36
N ASP A 112 -14.64 16.42 8.10
CA ASP A 112 -14.34 16.63 9.52
C ASP A 112 -14.89 15.48 10.39
N GLU A 113 -16.14 15.09 10.17
CA GLU A 113 -16.78 13.95 10.83
C GLU A 113 -16.09 12.63 10.51
N TYR A 114 -15.71 12.43 9.24
CA TYR A 114 -14.93 11.24 8.85
C TYR A 114 -13.56 11.21 9.53
N ALA A 115 -12.85 12.34 9.55
CA ALA A 115 -11.54 12.45 10.19
C ALA A 115 -11.61 12.18 11.70
N LEU A 116 -12.62 12.69 12.40
CA LEU A 116 -12.83 12.45 13.83
C LEU A 116 -12.95 10.97 14.18
N VAL A 117 -13.60 10.19 13.32
CA VAL A 117 -13.81 8.77 13.54
C VAL A 117 -12.61 7.94 13.07
N TYR A 118 -12.14 8.17 11.85
CA TYR A 118 -11.25 7.23 11.16
C TYR A 118 -9.78 7.62 11.13
N ALA A 119 -9.41 8.87 11.42
CA ALA A 119 -8.01 9.28 11.30
C ALA A 119 -7.10 8.53 12.28
N SER A 120 -7.58 8.22 13.48
CA SER A 120 -6.86 7.45 14.50
C SER A 120 -7.03 5.93 14.36
N ILE A 121 -7.94 5.47 13.51
CA ILE A 121 -8.23 4.06 13.32
C ILE A 121 -7.25 3.51 12.26
N PRO A 122 -6.43 2.50 12.59
CA PRO A 122 -5.55 1.87 11.61
C PRO A 122 -6.37 1.21 10.50
N ILE A 123 -5.82 1.15 9.28
CA ILE A 123 -6.47 0.42 8.19
C ILE A 123 -6.55 -1.06 8.55
N CYS A 124 -7.67 -1.67 8.17
CA CYS A 124 -7.89 -3.09 8.30
C CYS A 124 -6.70 -3.84 7.68
N PRO A 125 -6.02 -4.70 8.43
CA PRO A 125 -4.90 -5.47 7.91
C PRO A 125 -5.36 -6.52 6.89
N ARG A 126 -6.67 -6.78 6.81
CA ARG A 126 -7.29 -7.80 5.96
C ARG A 126 -6.65 -9.17 6.24
N ASP A 127 -6.02 -9.77 5.24
CA ASP A 127 -5.29 -11.02 5.29
C ASP A 127 -3.81 -10.81 5.67
N GLU A 128 -3.34 -9.60 5.94
CA GLU A 128 -1.98 -9.36 6.45
C GLU A 128 -1.90 -9.70 7.95
N ASP A 129 -0.93 -10.55 8.30
CA ASP A 129 -0.59 -10.82 9.69
C ASP A 129 0.07 -9.58 10.30
N LYS A 130 -0.55 -9.00 11.32
CA LYS A 130 0.01 -7.87 12.07
C LYS A 130 0.07 -8.17 13.56
N PRO A 131 1.27 -8.12 14.18
CA PRO A 131 1.39 -8.19 15.64
C PRO A 131 1.04 -6.84 16.27
N ASN A 132 0.76 -6.85 17.58
CA ASN A 132 0.58 -5.65 18.40
C ASN A 132 -0.55 -4.71 17.95
N LEU A 133 -1.53 -5.22 17.20
CA LEU A 133 -2.76 -4.50 16.93
C LEU A 133 -3.75 -4.67 18.08
N ARG A 134 -4.68 -3.72 18.16
CA ARG A 134 -5.85 -3.82 19.02
C ARG A 134 -6.96 -4.56 18.28
N TRP A 135 -7.61 -5.49 18.97
CA TRP A 135 -8.60 -6.37 18.40
C TRP A 135 -9.90 -6.34 19.23
N TYR A 136 -10.99 -6.62 18.52
CA TYR A 136 -12.32 -6.89 19.03
C TYR A 136 -12.72 -8.32 18.64
N GLY A 137 -13.84 -8.81 19.16
CA GLY A 137 -14.35 -10.15 18.82
C GLY A 137 -13.93 -11.22 19.83
N TRP A 138 -13.33 -12.31 19.35
CA TRP A 138 -12.92 -13.46 20.16
C TRP A 138 -11.49 -13.87 19.82
N ARG A 139 -10.90 -14.74 20.65
CA ARG A 139 -9.56 -15.29 20.38
C ARG A 139 -9.45 -15.94 18.99
N ASP A 140 -10.46 -16.71 18.61
CA ASP A 140 -10.46 -17.47 17.36
C ASP A 140 -11.18 -16.73 16.21
N CYS A 141 -11.69 -15.51 16.45
CA CYS A 141 -12.38 -14.68 15.45
C CYS A 141 -12.12 -13.20 15.75
N THR A 142 -11.03 -12.68 15.19
CA THR A 142 -10.48 -11.36 15.49
C THR A 142 -11.01 -10.28 14.56
N ILE A 143 -11.43 -9.15 15.12
CA ILE A 143 -12.03 -8.03 14.40
C ILE A 143 -11.14 -6.81 14.59
N CYS A 144 -10.58 -6.26 13.51
CA CYS A 144 -9.74 -5.07 13.60
C CYS A 144 -10.58 -3.82 13.94
N PRO A 145 -9.96 -2.72 14.40
CA PRO A 145 -10.70 -1.53 14.82
C PRO A 145 -11.55 -0.90 13.70
N GLU A 146 -11.07 -0.95 12.45
CA GLU A 146 -11.83 -0.45 11.30
C GLU A 146 -13.09 -1.29 11.03
N CYS A 147 -12.96 -2.62 10.96
CA CYS A 147 -14.13 -3.49 10.74
C CYS A 147 -15.08 -3.51 11.93
N TYR A 148 -14.59 -3.32 13.16
CA TYR A 148 -15.44 -3.11 14.31
C TYR A 148 -16.25 -1.83 14.14
N GLN A 149 -15.59 -0.71 13.82
CA GLN A 149 -16.26 0.58 13.68
C GLN A 149 -17.28 0.61 12.52
N GLU A 150 -16.95 0.00 11.37
CA GLU A 150 -17.82 0.00 10.19
C GLU A 150 -18.97 -1.01 10.24
N PHE A 151 -18.78 -2.14 10.93
CA PHE A 151 -19.72 -3.27 10.86
C PHE A 151 -20.11 -3.80 12.23
N ALA A 152 -19.13 -4.21 13.05
CA ALA A 152 -19.45 -5.05 14.21
C ALA A 152 -19.99 -4.27 15.42
N ARG A 153 -19.66 -2.97 15.57
CA ARG A 153 -19.99 -2.12 16.73
C ARG A 153 -21.49 -2.01 17.00
N GLN A 154 -22.30 -1.97 15.96
CA GLN A 154 -23.78 -1.93 16.05
C GLN A 154 -24.39 -3.30 15.70
N GLY A 155 -23.56 -4.33 15.59
CA GLY A 155 -23.99 -5.66 15.18
C GLY A 155 -24.63 -6.45 16.32
N PRO A 156 -25.36 -7.53 15.99
CA PRO A 156 -26.12 -8.32 16.96
C PRO A 156 -25.25 -9.03 18.01
N LEU A 157 -23.97 -9.27 17.71
CA LEU A 157 -23.04 -9.95 18.61
C LEU A 157 -22.08 -8.99 19.34
N ALA A 158 -22.24 -7.66 19.19
CA ALA A 158 -21.32 -6.67 19.74
C ALA A 158 -21.10 -6.85 21.26
N ASN A 159 -22.19 -7.09 22.00
CA ASN A 159 -22.15 -7.23 23.46
C ASN A 159 -21.64 -8.61 23.93
N LEU A 160 -21.43 -9.56 23.01
CA LEU A 160 -21.00 -10.93 23.31
C LEU A 160 -19.51 -11.16 23.03
N MET A 161 -18.81 -10.12 22.54
CA MET A 161 -17.38 -10.20 22.25
C MET A 161 -16.58 -10.37 23.55
N GLU A 162 -15.51 -11.16 23.51
CA GLU A 162 -14.56 -11.27 24.62
C GLU A 162 -13.53 -10.13 24.55
N TYR A 163 -13.09 -9.81 23.34
CA TYR A 163 -12.13 -8.75 23.08
C TYR A 163 -12.82 -7.43 22.83
N HIS A 164 -12.41 -6.41 23.58
CA HIS A 164 -12.84 -5.03 23.44
C HIS A 164 -11.62 -4.11 23.50
N ASP A 165 -11.08 -3.77 22.33
CA ASP A 165 -9.89 -2.92 22.20
C ASP A 165 -8.63 -3.49 22.89
N ILE A 166 -8.49 -4.82 22.88
CA ILE A 166 -7.39 -5.54 23.52
C ILE A 166 -6.21 -5.63 22.57
N GLN A 167 -5.02 -5.28 23.06
CA GLN A 167 -3.78 -5.47 22.31
C GLN A 167 -3.34 -6.93 22.40
N VAL A 168 -3.23 -7.58 21.24
CA VAL A 168 -2.77 -8.97 21.13
C VAL A 168 -1.37 -8.95 20.53
N ALA A 169 -0.43 -9.66 21.15
CA ALA A 169 0.97 -9.67 20.73
C ALA A 169 1.18 -10.62 19.53
N GLU A 170 0.39 -11.69 19.47
CA GLU A 170 0.39 -12.66 18.39
C GLU A 170 -0.01 -12.03 17.04
N ASN A 171 0.46 -12.65 15.96
CA ASN A 171 0.02 -12.33 14.62
C ASN A 171 -1.43 -12.77 14.45
N SER A 172 -2.28 -11.85 13.96
CA SER A 172 -3.66 -12.15 13.64
C SER A 172 -4.08 -11.39 12.39
N ILE A 173 -5.07 -11.96 11.69
CA ILE A 173 -5.76 -11.34 10.55
C ILE A 173 -7.12 -10.83 10.97
N CYS A 174 -7.73 -9.97 10.18
CA CYS A 174 -9.12 -9.60 10.43
C CYS A 174 -10.06 -10.66 9.84
N ASP A 175 -11.02 -11.16 10.60
CA ASP A 175 -12.05 -12.05 10.04
C ASP A 175 -13.14 -11.24 9.35
N MET A 176 -13.47 -10.06 9.88
CA MET A 176 -14.56 -9.22 9.37
C MET A 176 -14.20 -8.42 8.13
N TYR A 177 -13.05 -8.63 7.47
CA TYR A 177 -12.88 -8.12 6.10
C TYR A 177 -13.55 -9.05 5.08
N SER A 178 -13.68 -10.35 5.38
CA SER A 178 -14.33 -11.32 4.48
C SER A 178 -15.85 -11.09 4.48
N PRO A 179 -16.48 -10.92 3.30
CA PRO A 179 -17.94 -10.84 3.20
C PRO A 179 -18.64 -12.08 3.76
N ARG A 180 -18.07 -13.28 3.55
CA ARG A 180 -18.62 -14.53 4.07
C ARG A 180 -18.61 -14.57 5.59
N MET A 181 -17.53 -14.11 6.22
CA MET A 181 -17.45 -14.00 7.68
C MET A 181 -18.48 -13.00 8.24
N ARG A 182 -18.71 -11.86 7.57
CA ARG A 182 -19.78 -10.91 7.96
C ARG A 182 -21.17 -11.52 7.87
N ASN A 183 -21.43 -12.35 6.85
CA ASN A 183 -22.70 -13.06 6.72
C ASN A 183 -22.91 -14.05 7.88
N LEU A 184 -21.90 -14.87 8.18
CA LEU A 184 -21.95 -15.80 9.32
C LEU A 184 -22.15 -15.08 10.65
N TYR A 185 -21.43 -13.96 10.88
CA TYR A 185 -21.60 -13.10 12.05
C TYR A 185 -23.05 -12.64 12.22
N THR A 186 -23.66 -12.18 11.11
CA THR A 186 -25.05 -11.70 11.11
C THR A 186 -26.04 -12.85 11.32
N GLU A 187 -25.82 -14.01 10.71
CA GLU A 187 -26.67 -15.20 10.86
C GLU A 187 -26.68 -15.73 12.30
N CYS A 188 -25.50 -15.83 12.92
CA CYS A 188 -25.35 -16.25 14.32
C CYS A 188 -26.10 -15.33 15.29
N GLY A 189 -26.10 -14.03 15.00
CA GLY A 189 -26.83 -13.02 15.78
C GLY A 189 -28.34 -12.99 15.58
N ARG A 190 -28.89 -13.69 14.59
CA ARG A 190 -30.35 -13.80 14.38
C ARG A 190 -31.00 -14.86 15.27
N ALA A 191 -30.23 -15.82 15.78
CA ALA A 191 -30.73 -16.82 16.72
C ALA A 191 -31.04 -16.17 18.08
N ASN A 192 -32.00 -16.73 18.82
CA ASN A 192 -32.34 -16.30 20.17
C ASN A 192 -32.35 -17.52 21.13
N PRO A 193 -31.34 -17.69 21.99
CA PRO A 193 -30.16 -16.85 22.14
C PRO A 193 -29.21 -16.94 20.92
N PRO A 194 -28.33 -15.94 20.71
CA PRO A 194 -27.32 -16.01 19.66
C PRO A 194 -26.42 -17.25 19.81
N ASP A 195 -26.14 -17.93 18.69
CA ASP A 195 -25.30 -19.12 18.65
C ASP A 195 -23.99 -18.82 17.91
N LEU A 196 -22.90 -18.72 18.66
CA LEU A 196 -21.57 -18.40 18.14
C LEU A 196 -20.83 -19.61 17.54
N GLN A 197 -21.32 -20.83 17.76
CA GLN A 197 -20.56 -22.05 17.48
C GLN A 197 -20.14 -22.13 16.01
N LYS A 198 -21.06 -21.84 15.09
CA LYS A 198 -20.79 -21.86 13.64
C LYS A 198 -19.75 -20.82 13.22
N LEU A 199 -19.85 -19.61 13.76
CA LEU A 199 -18.90 -18.53 13.46
C LEU A 199 -17.49 -18.90 13.91
N LEU A 200 -17.33 -19.34 15.17
CA LEU A 200 -16.02 -19.64 15.75
C LEU A 200 -15.38 -20.89 15.10
N GLN A 201 -16.16 -21.94 14.85
CA GLN A 201 -15.66 -23.14 14.15
C GLN A 201 -15.19 -22.82 12.74
N TYR A 202 -15.97 -22.03 12.00
CA TYR A 202 -15.60 -21.64 10.65
C TYR A 202 -14.38 -20.71 10.64
N SER A 203 -14.30 -19.77 11.60
CA SER A 203 -13.14 -18.90 11.79
C SER A 203 -11.85 -19.70 12.08
N ALA A 204 -11.93 -20.70 12.95
CA ALA A 204 -10.81 -21.60 13.23
C ALA A 204 -10.38 -22.40 12.00
N GLN A 205 -11.34 -22.93 11.22
CA GLN A 205 -11.05 -23.59 9.94
C GLN A 205 -10.35 -22.64 8.96
N ARG A 206 -10.85 -21.40 8.85
CA ARG A 206 -10.28 -20.36 7.99
C ARG A 206 -8.85 -20.02 8.40
N ALA A 207 -8.56 -19.91 9.70
CA ALA A 207 -7.21 -19.66 10.21
C ALA A 207 -6.23 -20.80 9.89
N GLN A 208 -6.69 -22.06 9.91
CA GLN A 208 -5.88 -23.21 9.48
C GLN A 208 -5.54 -23.10 7.99
N VAL A 209 -6.55 -22.88 7.14
CA VAL A 209 -6.33 -22.74 5.69
C VAL A 209 -5.41 -21.56 5.40
N TYR A 210 -5.57 -20.43 6.09
CA TYR A 210 -4.67 -19.28 5.98
C TYR A 210 -3.21 -19.67 6.24
N THR A 211 -2.94 -20.31 7.38
CA THR A 211 -1.59 -20.71 7.80
C THR A 211 -0.92 -21.63 6.79
N GLU A 212 -1.69 -22.51 6.15
CA GLU A 212 -1.19 -23.44 5.13
C GLU A 212 -1.01 -22.82 3.74
N THR A 213 -1.63 -21.67 3.44
CA THR A 213 -1.71 -21.14 2.08
C THR A 213 -1.06 -19.76 1.92
N VAL A 214 -1.57 -18.73 2.60
CA VAL A 214 -1.23 -17.32 2.33
C VAL A 214 0.27 -17.02 2.55
N PRO A 215 0.93 -17.49 3.64
CA PRO A 215 2.37 -17.31 3.80
C PRO A 215 3.19 -17.93 2.65
N GLN A 216 2.79 -19.12 2.19
CA GLN A 216 3.47 -19.83 1.10
C GLN A 216 3.29 -19.08 -0.23
N ILE A 217 2.07 -18.61 -0.53
CA ILE A 217 1.79 -17.78 -1.73
C ILE A 217 2.68 -16.55 -1.72
N ARG A 218 2.73 -15.81 -0.59
CA ARG A 218 3.56 -14.59 -0.46
C ARG A 218 5.04 -14.89 -0.65
N MET A 219 5.54 -15.99 -0.09
CA MET A 219 6.93 -16.41 -0.27
C MET A 219 7.25 -16.71 -1.75
N MET A 220 6.38 -17.45 -2.44
CA MET A 220 6.55 -17.77 -3.86
C MET A 220 6.53 -16.51 -4.73
N LEU A 221 5.60 -15.58 -4.48
CA LEU A 221 5.52 -14.30 -5.19
C LEU A 221 6.75 -13.41 -4.92
N PHE A 222 7.25 -13.40 -3.68
CA PHE A 222 8.48 -12.69 -3.34
C PHE A 222 9.69 -13.25 -4.09
N GLN A 223 9.86 -14.58 -4.12
CA GLN A 223 10.92 -15.25 -4.87
C GLN A 223 10.81 -14.95 -6.37
N ALA A 224 9.60 -14.99 -6.95
CA ALA A 224 9.38 -14.66 -8.35
C ALA A 224 9.77 -13.20 -8.66
N ARG A 225 9.43 -12.25 -7.77
CA ARG A 225 9.84 -10.84 -7.91
C ARG A 225 11.35 -10.66 -7.85
N MET A 226 12.02 -11.36 -6.94
CA MET A 226 13.49 -11.34 -6.84
C MET A 226 14.16 -11.90 -8.09
N GLN A 227 13.66 -13.01 -8.62
CA GLN A 227 14.14 -13.59 -9.88
C GLN A 227 13.94 -12.64 -11.07
N LEU A 228 12.79 -11.98 -11.17
CA LEU A 228 12.56 -10.95 -12.20
C LEU A 228 13.51 -9.75 -12.05
N GLN A 229 13.82 -9.32 -10.83
CA GLN A 229 14.78 -8.25 -10.60
C GLN A 229 16.20 -8.68 -11.02
N GLN A 230 16.59 -9.91 -10.70
CA GLN A 230 17.86 -10.49 -11.15
C GLN A 230 17.92 -10.58 -12.68
N GLN A 231 16.83 -10.99 -13.34
CA GLN A 231 16.73 -11.03 -14.80
C GLN A 231 16.93 -9.65 -15.43
N LYS A 232 16.33 -8.60 -14.87
CA LYS A 232 16.53 -7.22 -15.34
C LYS A 232 17.99 -6.79 -15.20
N MET A 233 18.62 -7.09 -14.07
CA MET A 233 20.04 -6.81 -13.85
C MET A 233 20.91 -7.52 -14.90
N LEU A 234 20.67 -8.82 -15.14
CA LEU A 234 21.41 -9.60 -16.14
C LEU A 234 21.23 -9.04 -17.56
N ASN A 235 20.04 -8.57 -17.92
CA ASN A 235 19.82 -7.89 -19.20
C ASN A 235 20.59 -6.57 -19.31
N THR A 236 20.61 -5.76 -18.24
CA THR A 236 21.42 -4.53 -18.21
C THR A 236 22.90 -4.85 -18.39
N MET A 237 23.40 -5.89 -17.72
CA MET A 237 24.78 -6.34 -17.85
C MET A 237 25.06 -6.87 -19.27
N SER A 238 24.15 -7.66 -19.84
CA SER A 238 24.24 -8.15 -21.22
C SER A 238 24.39 -7.00 -22.22
N SER A 239 23.52 -6.00 -22.15
CA SER A 239 23.58 -4.81 -23.01
C SER A 239 24.87 -4.01 -22.81
N HIS A 240 25.31 -3.83 -21.57
CA HIS A 240 26.54 -3.12 -21.26
C HIS A 240 27.78 -3.79 -21.88
N TYR A 241 27.94 -5.09 -21.67
CA TYR A 241 29.07 -5.84 -22.23
C TYR A 241 29.00 -5.98 -23.75
N THR A 242 27.79 -6.10 -24.31
CA THR A 242 27.60 -6.11 -25.76
C THR A 242 28.03 -4.77 -26.38
N MET A 243 27.65 -3.64 -25.76
CA MET A 243 28.06 -2.30 -26.20
C MET A 243 29.58 -2.12 -26.12
N MET A 244 30.20 -2.49 -24.99
CA MET A 244 31.66 -2.45 -24.87
C MET A 244 32.35 -3.32 -25.91
N GLY A 245 31.80 -4.50 -26.20
CA GLY A 245 32.31 -5.39 -27.24
C GLY A 245 32.26 -4.76 -28.63
N HIS A 246 31.18 -4.08 -28.99
CA HIS A 246 31.12 -3.37 -30.27
C HIS A 246 32.11 -2.19 -30.34
N MET A 247 32.28 -1.43 -29.26
CA MET A 247 33.26 -0.34 -29.22
C MET A 247 34.70 -0.85 -29.38
N ASP A 248 35.03 -1.94 -28.70
CA ASP A 248 36.34 -2.60 -28.80
C ASP A 248 36.60 -3.09 -30.22
N GLN A 249 35.60 -3.72 -30.84
CA GLN A 249 35.69 -4.20 -32.22
C GLN A 249 35.88 -3.07 -33.23
N ILE A 250 35.20 -1.93 -33.06
CA ILE A 250 35.35 -0.75 -33.93
C ILE A 250 36.76 -0.15 -33.78
N THR A 251 37.30 -0.15 -32.55
CA THR A 251 38.56 0.54 -32.23
C THR A 251 39.78 -0.28 -32.63
N TYR A 252 39.77 -1.58 -32.37
CA TYR A 252 40.94 -2.44 -32.51
C TYR A 252 40.79 -3.54 -33.57
N GLY A 253 39.60 -3.71 -34.15
CA GLY A 253 39.33 -4.78 -35.10
C GLY A 253 39.25 -6.16 -34.44
N THR A 254 39.38 -7.22 -35.24
CA THR A 254 39.27 -8.60 -34.74
C THR A 254 40.25 -9.52 -35.46
N HIS A 255 41.10 -10.23 -34.72
CA HIS A 255 42.09 -11.17 -35.28
C HIS A 255 41.82 -12.64 -34.93
N HIS A 256 41.04 -12.88 -33.87
CA HIS A 256 40.69 -14.21 -33.36
C HIS A 256 39.26 -14.22 -32.87
N SER A 257 38.64 -15.40 -32.83
CA SER A 257 37.28 -15.58 -32.33
C SER A 257 37.28 -16.20 -30.94
N TYR A 258 36.29 -15.83 -30.15
CA TYR A 258 36.07 -16.30 -28.79
C TYR A 258 34.89 -17.26 -28.77
N SER A 259 34.94 -18.23 -27.86
CA SER A 259 33.89 -19.21 -27.64
C SER A 259 33.88 -19.65 -26.18
N ALA A 260 32.73 -20.11 -25.70
CA ALA A 260 32.63 -20.76 -24.41
C ALA A 260 31.61 -21.91 -24.46
N PRO A 261 31.86 -23.02 -23.74
CA PRO A 261 30.90 -24.10 -23.60
C PRO A 261 29.54 -23.59 -23.10
N GLY A 262 28.46 -24.03 -23.73
CA GLY A 262 27.09 -23.66 -23.35
C GLY A 262 26.59 -22.32 -23.90
N ILE A 263 27.48 -21.40 -24.33
CA ILE A 263 27.09 -20.08 -24.85
C ILE A 263 27.16 -20.02 -26.38
N GLY A 264 28.20 -20.63 -26.98
CA GLY A 264 28.39 -20.67 -28.43
C GLY A 264 29.81 -20.31 -28.87
N TYR A 265 30.00 -20.15 -30.18
CA TYR A 265 31.27 -19.83 -30.82
C TYR A 265 31.15 -18.62 -31.76
N GLY A 266 32.30 -18.01 -32.12
CA GLY A 266 32.35 -16.96 -33.15
C GLY A 266 32.23 -15.53 -32.63
N PHE A 267 32.43 -15.28 -31.33
CA PHE A 267 32.39 -13.93 -30.77
C PHE A 267 33.66 -13.15 -31.12
N ALA A 268 33.53 -11.88 -31.50
CA ALA A 268 34.68 -11.07 -31.92
C ALA A 268 35.63 -10.73 -30.75
N ASN A 269 35.12 -10.55 -29.54
CA ASN A 269 35.93 -10.30 -28.35
C ASN A 269 35.30 -10.90 -27.09
N ALA A 270 36.06 -10.87 -25.99
CA ALA A 270 35.63 -11.38 -24.70
C ALA A 270 34.39 -10.64 -24.14
N ASN A 271 34.23 -9.34 -24.44
CA ASN A 271 33.08 -8.57 -23.97
C ASN A 271 31.78 -9.02 -24.65
N LEU A 272 31.79 -9.30 -25.97
CA LEU A 272 30.63 -9.87 -26.66
C LEU A 272 30.27 -11.27 -26.13
N LEU A 273 31.27 -12.10 -25.86
CA LEU A 273 31.06 -13.41 -25.23
C LEU A 273 30.43 -13.29 -23.84
N GLN A 274 30.91 -12.34 -23.02
CA GLN A 274 30.37 -12.06 -21.69
C GLN A 274 28.94 -11.51 -21.75
N GLY A 275 28.64 -10.64 -22.71
CA GLY A 275 27.28 -10.15 -22.97
C GLY A 275 26.31 -11.28 -23.29
N ALA A 276 26.72 -12.17 -24.20
CA ALA A 276 25.93 -13.36 -24.55
C ALA A 276 25.71 -14.30 -23.35
N ALA A 277 26.73 -14.49 -22.49
CA ALA A 277 26.61 -15.27 -21.26
C ALA A 277 25.52 -14.73 -20.33
N TYR A 278 25.52 -13.42 -20.07
CA TYR A 278 24.50 -12.78 -19.24
C TYR A 278 23.11 -12.83 -19.88
N GLY A 279 23.02 -12.66 -21.20
CA GLY A 279 21.76 -12.79 -21.94
C GLY A 279 21.15 -14.19 -21.83
N GLN A 280 21.99 -15.23 -21.93
CA GLN A 280 21.54 -16.61 -21.76
C GLN A 280 21.08 -16.90 -20.33
N GLN A 281 21.81 -16.42 -19.32
CA GLN A 281 21.39 -16.53 -17.92
C GLN A 281 20.04 -15.83 -17.67
N ALA A 282 19.85 -14.63 -18.23
CA ALA A 282 18.58 -13.91 -18.14
C ALA A 282 17.41 -14.68 -18.79
N ALA A 283 17.65 -15.31 -19.94
CA ALA A 283 16.67 -16.15 -20.62
C ALA A 283 16.31 -17.40 -19.80
N GLY A 284 17.29 -18.03 -19.13
CA GLY A 284 17.06 -19.19 -18.26
C GLY A 284 16.21 -18.88 -17.03
N ILE A 285 16.34 -17.69 -16.44
CA ILE A 285 15.44 -17.26 -15.35
C ILE A 285 14.00 -17.11 -15.86
N MET A 286 13.82 -16.51 -17.04
CA MET A 286 12.50 -16.32 -17.63
C MET A 286 11.84 -17.67 -17.96
N SER A 287 12.59 -18.62 -18.52
CA SER A 287 12.06 -19.96 -18.81
C SER A 287 11.60 -20.68 -17.55
N ASN A 288 12.35 -20.56 -16.44
CA ASN A 288 12.00 -21.18 -15.17
C ASN A 288 10.75 -20.54 -14.55
N LEU A 289 10.60 -19.21 -14.62
CA LEU A 289 9.40 -18.51 -14.16
C LEU A 289 8.15 -18.88 -14.98
N VAL A 290 8.32 -19.06 -16.29
CA VAL A 290 7.24 -19.40 -17.22
C VAL A 290 6.91 -20.90 -17.21
N SER A 291 7.79 -21.76 -16.70
CA SER A 291 7.68 -23.23 -16.74
C SER A 291 6.48 -23.85 -15.97
N GLY A 292 5.49 -23.06 -15.54
CA GLY A 292 4.19 -23.54 -15.09
C GLY A 292 4.15 -24.12 -13.67
N GLY A 293 5.26 -24.67 -13.15
CA GLY A 293 5.29 -25.31 -11.83
C GLY A 293 4.96 -24.35 -10.69
N SER A 294 5.67 -23.22 -10.61
CA SER A 294 5.45 -22.22 -9.56
C SER A 294 4.11 -21.49 -9.70
N THR A 295 3.66 -21.24 -10.93
CA THR A 295 2.37 -20.56 -11.18
C THR A 295 1.19 -21.46 -10.87
N MET A 296 1.24 -22.76 -11.22
CA MET A 296 0.22 -23.73 -10.84
C MET A 296 0.17 -23.94 -9.32
N ALA A 297 1.33 -24.00 -8.64
CA ALA A 297 1.38 -24.13 -7.19
C ALA A 297 0.71 -22.94 -6.49
N VAL A 298 1.02 -21.70 -6.90
CA VAL A 298 0.35 -20.49 -6.39
C VAL A 298 -1.16 -20.57 -6.66
N GLN A 299 -1.57 -20.96 -7.86
CA GLN A 299 -2.99 -21.08 -8.21
C GLN A 299 -3.74 -22.09 -7.34
N GLN A 300 -3.14 -23.24 -7.04
CA GLN A 300 -3.74 -24.25 -6.16
C GLN A 300 -3.91 -23.73 -4.73
N LEU A 301 -2.88 -23.07 -4.19
CA LEU A 301 -2.95 -22.46 -2.85
C LEU A 301 -3.98 -21.33 -2.81
N GLU A 302 -4.05 -20.49 -3.84
CA GLU A 302 -5.06 -19.44 -3.94
C GLU A 302 -6.48 -20.01 -4.00
N GLN A 303 -6.71 -21.11 -4.73
CA GLN A 303 -8.01 -21.77 -4.77
C GLN A 303 -8.44 -22.27 -3.40
N ARG A 304 -7.51 -22.85 -2.63
CA ARG A 304 -7.77 -23.29 -1.25
C ARG A 304 -8.15 -22.11 -0.36
N TRP A 305 -7.45 -20.98 -0.47
CA TRP A 305 -7.78 -19.77 0.28
C TRP A 305 -9.16 -19.20 -0.11
N ARG A 306 -9.42 -19.05 -1.41
CA ARG A 306 -10.70 -18.52 -1.91
C ARG A 306 -11.90 -19.39 -1.53
N ALA A 307 -11.70 -20.69 -1.31
CA ALA A 307 -12.78 -21.58 -0.86
C ALA A 307 -13.32 -21.22 0.54
N VAL A 308 -12.53 -20.51 1.36
CA VAL A 308 -12.93 -20.09 2.70
C VAL A 308 -13.28 -18.60 2.83
N GLU A 309 -13.15 -17.81 1.76
CA GLU A 309 -13.37 -16.36 1.73
C GLU A 309 -14.79 -15.92 1.35
#